data_AF-A0A061A7M5-F1
#
_entry.id   AF-A0A061A7M5-F1
#
_cell.length_a   1.000
_cell.length_b   1.000
_cell.length_c   1.000
_cell.angle_alpha   90.00
_cell.angle_beta   90.00
_cell.angle_gamma   90.00
#
_symmetry.space_group_name_H-M   'P 1'
#
loop_
_entity.id
_entity.type
_entity.pdbx_description
1 polymer ?
#
loop_
_entity_poly.entity_id
_entity_poly.type
_entity_poly.pdbx_seq_one_letter_code
_entity_poly.pdbx_strand_id
1 'polypeptide(L)'
;MSWTDVLRQLRGYEVPLIVVSGGEPLSQQSRLMPLLRSLRESGCRIEIETNGTVVPVPEIAELAVCNVSPKLSHSGDPESRRIVPAALTALAEMPGTAFKFVCCSSADLDEVDRLVQRIGPIPVWIMPEARNQRDLDRNLRAISDEVIARGWNLTTRLHIAAWGDRRGV
;
A
#
# COMPACT_ATOMS: atom_id res chain seq x y z
N MET A 1 24.44 -3.38 -0.82
CA MET A 1 24.35 -2.38 -1.92
C MET A 1 24.16 -1.01 -1.30
N SER A 2 24.90 -0.01 -1.76
CA SER A 2 24.74 1.37 -1.26
C SER A 2 23.52 2.05 -1.90
N TRP A 3 23.00 3.11 -1.29
CA TRP A 3 21.87 3.85 -1.87
C TRP A 3 22.24 4.53 -3.21
N THR A 4 23.51 4.89 -3.39
CA THR A 4 24.03 5.47 -4.64
C THR A 4 24.07 4.44 -5.76
N ASP A 5 24.39 3.18 -5.47
CA ASP A 5 24.32 2.10 -6.45
C ASP A 5 22.87 1.84 -6.89
N VAL A 6 21.93 1.83 -5.93
CA VAL A 6 20.49 1.72 -6.22
C VAL A 6 20.03 2.89 -7.08
N LEU A 7 20.39 4.13 -6.72
CA LEU A 7 20.04 5.31 -7.51
C LEU A 7 20.55 5.21 -8.96
N ARG A 8 21.80 4.79 -9.15
CA ARG A 8 22.38 4.61 -10.49
C ARG A 8 21.58 3.60 -11.31
N GLN A 9 21.21 2.47 -10.71
CA GLN A 9 20.40 1.46 -11.38
C GLN A 9 19.00 2.00 -11.71
N LEU A 10 18.34 2.68 -10.76
CA LEU A 10 17.00 3.22 -10.95
C LEU A 10 16.93 4.27 -12.06
N ARG A 11 17.93 5.16 -12.15
CA ARG A 11 18.02 6.16 -13.23
C ARG A 11 18.19 5.53 -14.61
N GLY A 12 18.81 4.36 -14.69
CA GLY A 12 18.96 3.62 -15.94
C GLY A 12 17.66 3.06 -16.53
N TYR A 13 16.57 2.99 -15.74
CA TYR A 13 15.26 2.56 -16.26
C TYR A 13 14.49 3.69 -16.94
N GLU A 14 14.89 4.95 -16.76
CA GLU A 14 14.27 6.12 -17.40
C GLU A 14 12.74 6.21 -17.22
N VAL A 15 12.24 5.79 -16.05
CA VAL A 15 10.81 5.83 -15.72
C VAL A 15 10.46 7.05 -14.86
N PRO A 16 9.25 7.64 -15.03
CA PRO A 16 8.83 8.82 -14.27
C PRO A 16 8.32 8.51 -12.87
N LEU A 17 8.09 7.24 -12.53
CA LEU A 17 7.53 6.80 -11.25
C LEU A 17 8.35 5.65 -10.69
N ILE A 18 8.74 5.77 -9.42
CA ILE A 18 9.37 4.71 -8.65
C ILE A 18 8.45 4.34 -7.49
N VAL A 19 8.16 3.04 -7.36
CA VAL A 19 7.38 2.49 -6.24
C VAL A 19 8.35 1.79 -5.28
N VAL A 20 8.41 2.28 -4.04
CA VAL A 20 9.18 1.69 -2.95
C VAL A 20 8.27 0.77 -2.15
N SER A 21 8.55 -0.53 -2.20
CA SER A 21 7.76 -1.58 -1.55
C SER A 21 8.69 -2.61 -0.90
N GLY A 22 8.12 -3.72 -0.42
CA GLY A 22 8.81 -4.83 0.22
C GLY A 22 9.07 -4.63 1.72
N GLY A 23 9.02 -5.73 2.48
CA GLY A 23 9.09 -5.66 3.95
C GLY A 23 8.08 -4.67 4.52
N GLU A 24 8.56 -3.80 5.42
CA GLU A 24 7.89 -2.53 5.75
C GLU A 24 8.89 -1.40 5.45
N PRO A 25 8.72 -0.64 4.33
CA PRO A 25 9.74 0.31 3.90
C PRO A 25 9.95 1.45 4.89
N LEU A 26 8.91 1.90 5.59
CA LEU A 26 9.03 3.00 6.56
C LEU A 26 9.83 2.60 7.80
N SER A 27 9.99 1.29 8.09
CA SER A 27 10.92 0.82 9.14
C SER A 27 12.38 1.20 8.86
N GLN A 28 12.70 1.53 7.60
CA GLN A 28 14.03 1.92 7.16
C GLN A 28 14.07 3.35 6.60
N GLN A 29 13.07 4.18 6.93
CA GLN A 29 12.92 5.52 6.36
C GLN A 29 14.20 6.39 6.42
N SER A 30 14.96 6.35 7.52
CA SER A 30 16.22 7.09 7.64
C SER A 30 17.27 6.66 6.61
N ARG A 31 17.29 5.37 6.24
CA ARG A 31 18.19 4.83 5.22
C ARG A 31 17.69 5.11 3.80
N LEU A 32 16.37 5.23 3.62
CA LEU A 32 15.76 5.55 2.33
C LEU A 32 15.93 7.03 1.98
N MET A 33 15.97 7.92 2.98
CA MET A 33 15.87 9.37 2.75
C MET A 33 16.85 9.95 1.70
N PRO A 34 18.16 9.61 1.69
CA PRO A 34 19.06 10.12 0.65
C PRO A 34 18.67 9.69 -0.77
N LEU A 35 18.14 8.47 -0.91
CA LEU A 35 17.65 7.96 -2.19
C LEU A 35 16.38 8.71 -2.62
N LEU A 36 15.42 8.89 -1.71
CA LEU A 36 14.16 9.57 -2.02
C LEU A 36 14.38 11.01 -2.46
N ARG A 37 15.23 11.76 -1.74
CA ARG A 37 15.63 13.13 -2.11
C ARG A 37 16.23 13.18 -3.51
N SER A 38 17.22 12.32 -3.78
CA SER A 38 17.92 12.29 -5.07
C SER A 38 17.00 11.93 -6.24
N LEU A 39 16.03 11.03 -6.02
CA LEU A 39 15.02 10.68 -7.01
C LEU A 39 14.06 11.85 -7.27
N ARG A 40 13.62 12.56 -6.23
CA ARG A 40 12.77 13.76 -6.37
C ARG A 40 13.47 14.90 -7.09
N GLU A 41 14.73 15.17 -6.76
CA GLU A 41 15.57 16.15 -7.46
C GLU A 41 15.76 15.79 -8.95
N SER A 42 15.76 14.50 -9.27
CA SER A 42 15.81 14.00 -10.66
C SER A 42 14.45 14.04 -11.37
N GLY A 43 13.40 14.59 -10.75
CA GLY A 43 12.07 14.72 -11.32
C GLY A 43 11.19 13.47 -11.23
N CYS A 44 11.63 12.42 -10.54
CA CYS A 44 10.82 11.22 -10.36
C CYS A 44 9.64 11.49 -9.41
N ARG A 45 8.50 10.87 -9.69
CA ARG A 45 7.43 10.67 -8.69
C ARG A 45 7.76 9.43 -7.86
N ILE A 46 7.35 9.46 -6.61
CA ILE A 46 7.62 8.37 -5.67
C ILE A 46 6.32 7.95 -5.01
N GLU A 47 6.08 6.65 -5.00
CA GLU A 47 5.04 6.00 -4.21
C GLU A 47 5.70 5.09 -3.19
N ILE A 48 5.15 5.02 -1.98
CA ILE A 48 5.57 4.08 -0.93
C ILE A 48 4.40 3.15 -0.61
N GLU A 49 4.59 1.84 -0.75
CA GLU A 49 3.64 0.84 -0.27
C GLU A 49 4.00 0.42 1.16
N THR A 50 3.15 0.77 2.13
CA THR A 50 3.38 0.51 3.56
C THR A 50 2.21 -0.26 4.18
N ASN A 51 2.48 -1.08 5.20
CA ASN A 51 1.44 -1.72 5.98
C ASN A 51 0.85 -0.80 7.07
N GLY A 52 1.36 0.43 7.21
CA GLY A 52 0.82 1.44 8.12
C GLY A 52 1.17 1.24 9.60
N THR A 53 2.22 0.46 9.91
CA THR A 53 2.66 0.23 11.31
C THR A 53 3.74 1.19 11.81
N VAL A 54 4.30 2.02 10.92
CA VAL A 54 5.38 2.96 11.26
C VAL A 54 4.93 4.39 10.98
N VAL A 55 5.12 5.27 11.96
CA VAL A 55 4.86 6.71 11.79
C VAL A 55 5.88 7.28 10.80
N PRO A 56 5.45 7.87 9.67
CA PRO A 56 6.36 8.47 8.72
C PRO A 56 7.00 9.73 9.32
N VAL A 57 8.28 9.97 9.04
CA VAL A 57 8.88 11.28 9.32
C VAL A 57 8.24 12.33 8.40
N PRO A 58 8.05 13.59 8.86
CA PRO A 58 7.29 14.60 8.13
C PRO A 58 7.74 14.80 6.68
N GLU A 59 9.06 14.72 6.44
CA GLU A 59 9.66 14.89 5.11
C GLU A 59 9.16 13.87 4.07
N ILE A 60 8.68 12.68 4.49
CA ILE A 60 8.10 11.71 3.55
C ILE A 60 6.91 12.31 2.81
N ALA A 61 6.10 13.15 3.46
CA ALA A 61 4.93 13.80 2.87
C ALA A 61 5.29 14.78 1.74
N GLU A 62 6.53 15.29 1.71
CA GLU A 62 7.02 16.18 0.68
C GLU A 62 7.64 15.40 -0.50
N LEU A 63 8.14 14.19 -0.22
CA LEU A 63 8.90 13.39 -1.17
C LEU A 63 8.07 12.30 -1.86
N ALA A 64 7.02 11.78 -1.23
CA ALA A 64 6.28 10.64 -1.74
C ALA A 64 4.80 10.69 -1.36
N VAL A 65 3.99 9.98 -2.14
CA VAL A 65 2.62 9.62 -1.73
C VAL A 65 2.60 8.18 -1.21
N CYS A 66 1.71 7.87 -0.28
CA CYS A 66 1.64 6.55 0.35
C CYS A 66 0.43 5.75 -0.12
N ASN A 67 0.67 4.47 -0.41
CA ASN A 67 -0.36 3.45 -0.55
C ASN A 67 -0.34 2.60 0.72
N VAL A 68 -1.26 2.86 1.64
CA VAL A 68 -1.30 2.23 2.95
C VAL A 68 -2.19 0.99 2.89
N SER A 69 -1.65 -0.17 3.24
CA SER A 69 -2.37 -1.44 3.26
C SER A 69 -2.32 -2.08 4.63
N PRO A 70 -3.11 -1.59 5.61
CA PRO A 70 -3.19 -2.20 6.93
C PRO A 70 -3.59 -3.67 6.80
N LYS A 71 -2.86 -4.54 7.47
CA LYS A 71 -3.21 -5.97 7.47
C LYS A 71 -4.47 -6.19 8.31
N LEU A 72 -5.39 -6.98 7.78
CA LEU A 72 -6.61 -7.42 8.48
C LEU A 72 -6.36 -8.71 9.28
N SER A 73 -7.36 -9.16 10.04
CA SER A 73 -7.25 -10.33 10.92
C SER A 73 -6.85 -11.62 10.21
N HIS A 74 -7.29 -11.84 8.98
CA HIS A 74 -6.94 -13.02 8.19
C HIS A 74 -5.44 -13.12 7.86
N SER A 75 -4.65 -12.07 8.07
CA SER A 75 -3.19 -12.14 7.89
C SER A 75 -2.49 -12.98 8.95
N GLY A 76 -3.18 -13.33 10.04
CA GLY A 76 -2.66 -14.11 11.17
C GLY A 76 -1.81 -13.30 12.17
N ASP A 77 -1.58 -12.01 11.91
CA ASP A 77 -0.86 -11.14 12.85
C ASP A 77 -1.81 -10.63 13.94
N PRO A 78 -1.41 -10.61 15.22
CA PRO A 78 -2.24 -10.04 16.29
C PRO A 78 -2.46 -8.55 16.06
N GLU A 79 -3.64 -8.04 16.42
CA GLU A 79 -4.05 -6.64 16.14
C GLU A 79 -3.02 -5.62 16.62
N SER A 80 -2.46 -5.83 17.82
CA SER A 80 -1.43 -4.96 18.41
C SER A 80 -0.14 -4.80 17.60
N ARG A 81 0.11 -5.70 16.64
CA ARG A 81 1.26 -5.62 15.72
C ARG A 81 0.91 -5.03 14.36
N ARG A 82 -0.34 -5.18 13.91
CA ARG A 82 -0.76 -4.78 12.56
C ARG A 82 -1.52 -3.46 12.51
N ILE A 83 -2.12 -3.02 13.62
CA ILE A 83 -2.85 -1.76 13.72
C ILE A 83 -2.13 -0.83 14.69
N VAL A 84 -1.49 0.21 14.16
CA VAL A 84 -0.83 1.25 14.95
C VAL A 84 -1.56 2.58 14.72
N PRO A 85 -2.49 2.98 15.61
CA PRO A 85 -3.35 4.14 15.38
C PRO A 85 -2.59 5.42 15.02
N ALA A 86 -1.50 5.72 15.75
CA ALA A 86 -0.70 6.91 15.49
C ALA A 86 -0.09 6.95 14.08
N ALA A 87 0.33 5.78 13.55
CA ALA A 87 0.88 5.69 12.20
C ALA A 87 -0.22 5.85 11.15
N LEU A 88 -1.37 5.21 11.34
CA LEU A 88 -2.51 5.31 10.42
C LEU A 88 -3.08 6.73 10.36
N THR A 89 -3.19 7.41 11.50
CA THR A 89 -3.62 8.83 11.55
C THR A 89 -2.61 9.72 10.82
N ALA A 90 -1.31 9.61 11.11
CA ALA A 90 -0.29 10.41 10.43
C ALA A 90 -0.27 10.18 8.91
N LEU A 91 -0.46 8.93 8.46
CA LEU A 91 -0.53 8.61 7.04
C LEU A 91 -1.81 9.14 6.38
N ALA A 92 -2.95 9.13 7.09
CA ALA A 92 -4.21 9.66 6.60
C ALA A 92 -4.18 11.18 6.39
N GLU A 93 -3.35 11.90 7.15
CA GLU A 93 -3.16 13.35 7.00
C GLU A 93 -2.24 13.72 5.81
N MET A 94 -1.49 12.75 5.27
CA MET A 94 -0.59 13.01 4.15
C MET A 94 -1.36 13.19 2.83
N PRO A 95 -1.08 14.25 2.04
CA PRO A 95 -1.74 14.50 0.77
C PRO A 95 -1.55 13.35 -0.23
N GLY A 96 -2.64 12.95 -0.89
CA GLY A 96 -2.59 11.92 -1.93
C GLY A 96 -2.44 10.48 -1.41
N THR A 97 -2.46 10.27 -0.09
CA THR A 97 -2.44 8.93 0.49
C THR A 97 -3.74 8.17 0.21
N ALA A 98 -3.61 6.92 -0.21
CA ALA A 98 -4.72 5.99 -0.40
C ALA A 98 -4.64 4.83 0.60
N PHE A 99 -5.79 4.41 1.12
CA PHE A 99 -5.89 3.21 1.96
C PHE A 99 -6.46 2.06 1.14
N LYS A 100 -5.65 1.01 0.96
CA LYS A 100 -5.95 -0.18 0.16
C LYS A 100 -5.99 -1.40 1.06
N PHE A 101 -7.16 -1.99 1.25
CA PHE A 101 -7.32 -3.20 2.06
C PHE A 101 -7.39 -4.43 1.18
N VAL A 102 -6.69 -5.49 1.58
CA VAL A 102 -6.81 -6.81 0.96
C VAL A 102 -7.95 -7.53 1.64
N CYS A 103 -8.94 -8.01 0.88
CA CYS A 103 -10.12 -8.70 1.43
C CYS A 103 -10.46 -9.95 0.61
N CYS A 104 -11.05 -10.96 1.25
CA CYS A 104 -11.59 -12.14 0.56
C CYS A 104 -13.01 -12.50 0.99
N SER A 105 -13.58 -11.78 1.95
CA SER A 105 -14.91 -12.05 2.50
C SER A 105 -15.61 -10.77 2.99
N SER A 106 -16.92 -10.85 3.20
CA SER A 106 -17.71 -9.78 3.83
C SER A 106 -17.22 -9.44 5.24
N ALA A 107 -16.74 -10.44 5.99
CA ALA A 107 -16.20 -10.23 7.34
C ALA A 107 -14.94 -9.34 7.33
N ASP A 108 -14.13 -9.43 6.26
CA ASP A 108 -13.00 -8.53 6.06
C ASP A 108 -13.48 -7.10 5.80
N LEU A 109 -14.53 -6.93 4.99
CA LEU A 109 -15.12 -5.61 4.71
C LEU A 109 -15.66 -4.97 6.00
N ASP A 110 -16.31 -5.76 6.87
CA ASP A 110 -16.79 -5.28 8.16
C ASP A 110 -15.62 -4.88 9.09
N GLU A 111 -14.46 -5.54 8.98
CA GLU A 111 -13.25 -5.12 9.69
C GLU A 111 -12.70 -3.81 9.14
N VAL A 112 -12.73 -3.63 7.82
CA VAL A 112 -12.36 -2.36 7.17
C VAL A 112 -13.24 -1.23 7.67
N ASP A 113 -14.57 -1.42 7.72
CA ASP A 113 -15.51 -0.43 8.26
C ASP A 113 -15.12 0.01 9.68
N ARG A 114 -14.90 -0.95 10.58
CA ARG A 114 -14.48 -0.66 11.97
C ARG A 114 -13.15 0.10 12.04
N LEU A 115 -12.21 -0.23 11.16
CA LEU A 115 -10.90 0.43 11.13
C LEU A 115 -10.98 1.85 10.56
N VAL A 116 -11.72 2.04 9.47
CA VAL A 116 -11.94 3.36 8.85
C VAL A 116 -12.66 4.30 9.83
N GLN A 117 -13.64 3.81 10.59
CA GLN A 117 -14.29 4.59 11.65
C GLN A 117 -13.32 5.09 12.73
N ARG A 118 -12.22 4.37 12.99
CA ARG A 118 -11.18 4.77 13.95
C ARG A 118 -10.16 5.76 13.39
N ILE A 119 -9.89 5.69 12.08
CA ILE A 119 -8.90 6.55 11.40
C ILE A 119 -9.53 7.88 11.00
N GLY A 120 -10.78 7.86 10.54
CA GLY A 120 -11.47 9.01 9.96
C GLY A 120 -11.76 8.83 8.46
N PRO A 121 -12.36 9.84 7.82
CA PRO A 121 -12.74 9.76 6.42
C PRO A 121 -11.50 9.71 5.52
N ILE A 122 -11.34 8.62 4.78
CA ILE A 122 -10.24 8.38 3.86
C ILE A 122 -10.78 7.71 2.58
N PRO A 123 -10.14 7.90 1.41
CA PRO A 123 -10.45 7.09 0.24
C PRO A 123 -10.11 5.62 0.51
N VAL A 124 -11.14 4.77 0.51
CA VAL A 124 -11.01 3.32 0.72
C VAL A 124 -10.95 2.62 -0.64
N TRP A 125 -9.95 1.78 -0.80
CA TRP A 125 -9.76 0.87 -1.93
C TRP A 125 -9.76 -0.56 -1.43
N ILE A 126 -10.52 -1.42 -2.08
CA ILE A 126 -10.57 -2.85 -1.77
C ILE A 126 -9.90 -3.62 -2.90
N MET A 127 -8.92 -4.45 -2.54
CA MET A 127 -8.23 -5.36 -3.44
C MET A 127 -8.57 -6.80 -3.05
N PRO A 128 -9.07 -7.64 -3.96
CA PRO A 128 -9.30 -9.05 -3.64
C PRO A 128 -7.97 -9.75 -3.29
N GLU A 129 -7.97 -10.57 -2.25
CA GLU A 129 -6.87 -11.50 -2.00
C GLU A 129 -6.80 -12.53 -3.14
N ALA A 130 -5.62 -12.71 -3.73
CA ALA A 130 -5.42 -13.76 -4.72
C ALA A 130 -3.94 -14.08 -4.91
N ARG A 131 -3.66 -15.33 -5.24
CA ARG A 131 -2.35 -15.81 -5.73
C ARG A 131 -2.39 -16.33 -7.16
N ASN A 132 -3.58 -16.54 -7.72
CA ASN A 132 -3.79 -17.02 -9.08
C ASN A 132 -5.11 -16.44 -9.63
N GLN A 133 -5.33 -16.59 -10.94
CA GLN A 133 -6.52 -16.07 -11.62
C GLN A 133 -7.83 -16.62 -11.03
N ARG A 134 -7.86 -17.91 -10.69
CA ARG A 134 -9.08 -18.56 -10.18
C ARG A 134 -9.51 -17.96 -8.84
N ASP A 135 -8.56 -17.75 -7.94
CA ASP A 135 -8.81 -17.09 -6.65
C ASP A 135 -9.20 -15.64 -6.84
N LEU A 136 -8.55 -14.93 -7.77
CA LEU A 136 -8.86 -13.55 -8.10
C LEU A 136 -10.31 -13.40 -8.56
N ASP A 137 -10.73 -14.21 -9.52
CA ASP A 137 -12.08 -14.18 -10.06
C ASP A 137 -13.14 -14.53 -9.02
N ARG A 138 -12.86 -15.55 -8.18
CA ARG A 138 -13.76 -15.95 -7.09
C ARG A 138 -13.93 -14.82 -6.08
N ASN A 139 -12.82 -14.30 -5.55
CA ASN A 139 -12.85 -13.33 -4.46
C ASN A 139 -13.35 -11.96 -4.95
N LEU A 140 -13.01 -11.56 -6.17
CA LEU A 140 -13.55 -10.34 -6.79
C LEU A 140 -15.09 -10.42 -6.86
N ARG A 141 -15.65 -11.52 -7.39
CA ARG A 141 -17.12 -11.71 -7.42
C ARG A 141 -17.75 -11.73 -6.03
N ALA A 142 -17.07 -12.31 -5.05
CA ALA A 142 -17.60 -12.45 -3.70
C ALA A 142 -17.77 -11.10 -2.97
N ILE A 143 -16.91 -10.11 -3.25
CA ILE A 143 -16.90 -8.84 -2.50
C ILE A 143 -17.44 -7.63 -3.29
N SER A 144 -17.54 -7.71 -4.61
CA SER A 144 -17.81 -6.53 -5.47
C SER A 144 -19.08 -5.77 -5.10
N ASP A 145 -20.22 -6.45 -4.99
CA ASP A 145 -21.51 -5.80 -4.72
C ASP A 145 -21.49 -5.08 -3.36
N GLU A 146 -20.85 -5.69 -2.38
CA GLU A 146 -20.71 -5.16 -1.03
C GLU A 146 -19.74 -3.97 -0.94
N VAL A 147 -18.68 -3.96 -1.75
CA VAL A 147 -17.76 -2.81 -1.88
C VAL A 147 -18.50 -1.63 -2.52
N ILE A 148 -19.27 -1.88 -3.58
CA ILE A 148 -20.08 -0.86 -4.26
C ILE A 148 -21.14 -0.29 -3.32
N ALA A 149 -21.85 -1.15 -2.57
CA ALA A 149 -22.86 -0.73 -1.61
C ALA A 149 -22.32 0.20 -0.50
N ARG A 150 -21.04 0.04 -0.13
CA ARG A 150 -20.34 0.90 0.83
C ARG A 150 -19.77 2.19 0.24
N GLY A 151 -19.89 2.38 -1.09
CA GLY A 151 -19.33 3.54 -1.79
C GLY A 151 -17.79 3.54 -1.86
N TRP A 152 -17.18 2.36 -1.74
CA TRP A 152 -15.73 2.20 -1.78
C TRP A 152 -15.22 1.91 -3.19
N ASN A 153 -13.93 2.15 -3.41
CA ASN A 153 -13.29 1.83 -4.68
C ASN A 153 -12.91 0.35 -4.72
N LEU A 154 -13.05 -0.26 -5.88
CA LEU A 154 -12.59 -1.63 -6.14
C LEU A 154 -11.37 -1.60 -7.06
N THR A 155 -10.32 -2.31 -6.69
CA THR A 155 -9.14 -2.53 -7.53
C THR A 155 -8.92 -4.02 -7.78
N THR A 156 -8.00 -4.35 -8.68
CA THR A 156 -7.64 -5.73 -9.02
C THR A 156 -6.13 -5.95 -8.88
N ARG A 157 -5.72 -7.22 -8.87
CA ARG A 157 -4.32 -7.61 -8.96
C ARG A 157 -3.93 -7.80 -10.42
N LEU A 158 -3.76 -6.69 -11.14
CA LEU A 158 -3.51 -6.71 -12.59
C LEU A 158 -2.30 -7.59 -12.96
N HIS A 159 -1.25 -7.59 -12.13
CA HIS A 159 -0.09 -8.45 -12.35
C HIS A 159 -0.41 -9.95 -12.26
N ILE A 160 -1.28 -10.36 -11.32
CA ILE A 160 -1.77 -11.76 -11.25
C ILE A 160 -2.60 -12.07 -12.49
N ALA A 161 -3.43 -11.12 -12.93
CA ALA A 161 -4.27 -11.30 -14.10
C ALA A 161 -3.46 -11.46 -15.40
N ALA A 162 -2.34 -10.74 -15.52
CA ALA A 162 -1.48 -10.76 -16.70
C ALA A 162 -0.43 -11.87 -16.66
N TRP A 163 0.16 -12.17 -15.50
CA TRP A 163 1.35 -13.02 -15.39
C TRP A 163 1.29 -14.09 -14.29
N GLY A 164 0.15 -14.26 -13.60
CA GLY A 164 0.02 -15.21 -12.50
C GLY A 164 0.92 -14.84 -11.31
N ASP A 165 1.49 -15.83 -10.63
CA ASP A 165 2.32 -15.65 -9.43
C ASP A 165 3.81 -15.38 -9.73
N ARG A 166 4.14 -15.03 -10.98
CA ARG A 166 5.52 -14.77 -11.40
C ARG A 166 6.10 -13.56 -10.65
N ARG A 167 7.34 -13.70 -10.15
CA ARG A 167 8.08 -12.63 -9.48
C ARG A 167 8.92 -11.83 -10.47
N GLY A 168 9.08 -10.52 -10.22
CA GLY A 168 9.95 -9.64 -10.98
C GLY A 168 9.44 -9.31 -12.39
N VAL A 169 8.12 -9.15 -12.52
CA VAL A 169 7.41 -8.77 -13.75
C VAL A 169 6.81 -7.39 -13.62
#